data_AF-A0A9P7H1L5-F1
#
_entry.id   AF-A0A9P7H1L5-F1
#
_cell.length_a   1.000
_cell.length_b   1.000
_cell.length_c   1.000
_cell.angle_alpha   90.00
_cell.angle_beta   90.00
_cell.angle_gamma   90.00
#
_symmetry.space_group_name_H-M   'P 1'
#
loop_
_entity.id
_entity.type
_entity.pdbx_description
1 polymer ?
#
loop_
_entity_poly.entity_id
_entity_poly.type
_entity_poly.pdbx_seq_one_letter_code
_entity_poly.pdbx_strand_id
1 'polypeptide(L)'
;MRDTVLSQFEQLSGTSLLFLKKLQRITVEFYNTNSKLEKSKHFRKEKLDDCRVSIEGISIIEGRQAADSQIYHVTEQPAESLATSVILAFPLERDHKPTVYHEKKEVFNIVPITSTKYNFHIHADFDLESDRKNLNAASKRNLDLRELIVDTFHNALDSFWGHSTLCYDWPTFLPSPEKNDELFWDGLDTAFREKSSYIVVECRRDSMRTMQDAMFLPVSMRDKDGKPLLDDSDHDLFLSSNYSDSAVEALKNHGLKTMGFDA
;
A
#
# COMPACT_ATOMS: atom_id res chain seq x y z
N MET A 1 21.84 -18.05 -22.06
CA MET A 1 21.32 -18.78 -20.88
C MET A 1 21.92 -18.24 -19.58
N ARG A 2 23.25 -18.13 -19.43
CA ARG A 2 23.90 -17.50 -18.26
C ARG A 2 23.45 -16.04 -18.04
N ASP A 3 23.42 -15.25 -19.11
CA ASP A 3 23.01 -13.83 -19.02
C ASP A 3 21.54 -13.66 -18.65
N THR A 4 20.68 -14.59 -19.10
CA THR A 4 19.26 -14.62 -18.75
C THR A 4 19.05 -14.89 -17.26
N VAL A 5 19.78 -15.88 -16.70
CA VAL A 5 19.72 -16.20 -15.27
C VAL A 5 20.30 -15.06 -14.41
N LEU A 6 21.37 -14.42 -14.88
CA LEU A 6 21.94 -13.24 -14.21
C LEU A 6 20.96 -12.07 -14.21
N SER A 7 20.30 -11.79 -15.34
CA SER A 7 19.29 -10.73 -15.42
C SER A 7 18.09 -11.01 -14.52
N GLN A 8 17.60 -12.25 -14.46
CA GLN A 8 16.54 -12.65 -13.53
C GLN A 8 16.97 -12.53 -12.06
N PHE A 9 18.24 -12.82 -11.75
CA PHE A 9 18.79 -12.60 -10.42
C PHE A 9 18.90 -11.11 -10.06
N GLU A 10 19.30 -10.26 -11.00
CA GLU A 10 19.35 -8.82 -10.79
C GLU A 10 17.95 -8.26 -10.48
N GLN A 11 16.92 -8.83 -11.09
CA GLN A 11 15.51 -8.49 -10.85
C GLN A 11 14.90 -9.15 -9.60
N LEU A 12 15.58 -10.11 -8.96
CA LEU A 12 15.07 -10.75 -7.76
C LEU A 12 14.94 -9.73 -6.62
N SER A 13 13.69 -9.49 -6.22
CA SER A 13 13.29 -8.61 -5.12
C SER A 13 12.99 -9.43 -3.86
N GLY A 14 13.52 -8.98 -2.72
CA GLY A 14 13.24 -9.57 -1.41
C GLY A 14 11.76 -9.52 -1.02
N THR A 15 11.00 -8.58 -1.59
CA THR A 15 9.55 -8.39 -1.36
C THR A 15 8.74 -9.66 -1.65
N SER A 16 9.20 -10.51 -2.56
CA SER A 16 8.55 -11.81 -2.84
C SER A 16 8.41 -12.68 -1.58
N LEU A 17 9.34 -12.58 -0.63
CA LEU A 17 9.29 -13.32 0.63
C LEU A 17 8.08 -12.97 1.49
N LEU A 18 7.52 -11.75 1.37
CA LEU A 18 6.35 -11.32 2.13
C LEU A 18 5.18 -12.28 1.94
N PHE A 19 5.00 -12.77 0.72
CA PHE A 19 3.83 -13.55 0.32
C PHE A 19 4.04 -15.07 0.42
N LEU A 20 5.25 -15.52 0.77
CA LEU A 20 5.58 -16.93 0.92
C LEU A 20 5.43 -17.38 2.38
N LYS A 21 4.39 -18.15 2.68
CA LYS A 21 4.03 -18.54 4.07
C LYS A 21 5.18 -19.21 4.85
N LYS A 22 5.95 -20.10 4.22
CA LYS A 22 7.00 -20.90 4.89
C LYS A 22 8.43 -20.47 4.59
N LEU A 23 8.64 -19.70 3.52
CA LEU A 23 9.99 -19.30 3.13
C LEU A 23 10.40 -18.04 3.88
N GLN A 24 11.50 -18.14 4.63
CA GLN A 24 12.03 -17.05 5.44
C GLN A 24 13.34 -16.48 4.91
N ARG A 25 14.05 -17.24 4.07
CA ARG A 25 15.35 -16.84 3.55
C ARG A 25 15.52 -17.31 2.12
N ILE A 26 16.01 -16.42 1.27
CA ILE A 26 16.50 -16.75 -0.07
C ILE A 26 17.98 -16.37 -0.10
N THR A 27 18.81 -17.27 -0.63
CA THR A 27 20.23 -17.00 -0.86
C THR A 27 20.54 -17.49 -2.26
N VAL A 28 21.09 -16.59 -3.07
CA VAL A 28 21.53 -16.89 -4.42
C VAL A 28 22.96 -16.39 -4.56
N GLU A 29 23.84 -17.28 -4.99
CA GLU A 29 25.28 -17.05 -5.05
C GLU A 29 25.80 -17.46 -6.44
N PHE A 30 26.61 -16.60 -7.03
CA PHE A 30 27.26 -16.84 -8.32
C PHE A 30 28.76 -16.95 -8.12
N TYR A 31 29.29 -18.07 -8.57
CA TYR A 31 30.71 -18.37 -8.50
C TYR A 31 31.31 -18.31 -9.90
N ASN A 32 32.51 -17.75 -10.00
CA ASN A 32 33.27 -17.76 -11.25
C ASN A 32 33.91 -19.14 -11.51
N THR A 33 34.62 -19.28 -12.63
CA THR A 33 35.29 -20.53 -13.02
C THR A 33 36.36 -21.00 -12.04
N ASN A 34 36.84 -20.12 -11.16
CA ASN A 34 37.83 -20.42 -10.13
C ASN A 34 37.18 -20.66 -8.76
N SER A 35 35.86 -20.90 -8.72
CA SER A 35 35.07 -21.08 -7.50
C SER A 35 35.12 -19.90 -6.53
N LYS A 36 35.47 -18.70 -7.02
CA LYS A 36 35.42 -17.47 -6.23
C LYS A 36 34.04 -16.83 -6.37
N LEU A 37 33.45 -16.43 -5.24
CA LEU A 37 32.18 -15.70 -5.22
C LEU A 37 32.32 -14.39 -5.98
N GLU A 38 31.45 -14.20 -6.98
CA GLU A 38 31.42 -13.04 -7.87
C GLU A 38 30.27 -12.10 -7.49
N LYS A 39 29.08 -12.68 -7.29
CA LYS A 39 27.87 -11.96 -6.88
C LYS A 39 27.05 -12.78 -5.90
N SER A 40 26.37 -12.16 -4.95
CA SER A 40 25.34 -12.81 -4.15
C SER A 40 24.21 -11.86 -3.77
N LYS A 41 23.03 -12.44 -3.53
CA LYS A 41 21.90 -11.78 -2.85
C LYS A 41 21.41 -12.69 -1.74
N HIS A 42 21.26 -12.12 -0.56
CA HIS A 42 20.70 -12.77 0.61
C HIS A 42 19.50 -11.95 1.06
N PHE A 43 18.32 -12.55 1.02
CA PHE A 43 17.10 -11.93 1.54
C PHE A 43 16.62 -12.71 2.74
N ARG A 44 16.19 -11.99 3.78
CA ARG A 44 15.62 -12.56 4.98
C ARG A 44 14.32 -11.85 5.32
N LYS A 45 13.33 -12.64 5.72
CA LYS A 45 12.07 -12.18 6.28
C LYS A 45 12.07 -12.40 7.79
N GLU A 46 11.66 -11.37 8.52
CA GLU A 46 11.48 -11.42 9.96
C GLU A 46 10.11 -10.85 10.34
N LYS A 47 9.34 -11.59 11.16
CA LYS A 47 8.08 -11.11 11.72
C LYS A 47 8.41 -10.24 12.93
N LEU A 48 8.00 -8.97 12.91
CA LEU A 48 8.22 -8.02 14.01
C LEU A 48 7.09 -8.10 15.03
N ASP A 49 5.85 -8.19 14.54
CA ASP A 49 4.63 -8.39 15.32
C ASP A 49 3.55 -9.00 14.42
N ASP A 50 2.29 -9.02 14.87
CA ASP A 50 1.20 -9.70 14.18
C ASP A 50 0.91 -9.18 12.77
N CYS A 51 1.16 -7.89 12.52
CA CYS A 51 0.89 -7.29 11.22
C CYS A 51 2.16 -6.83 10.51
N ARG A 52 3.29 -6.65 11.22
CA ARG A 52 4.53 -6.11 10.63
C ARG A 52 5.57 -7.17 10.33
N VAL A 53 6.15 -7.04 9.14
CA VAL A 53 7.21 -7.90 8.62
C VAL A 53 8.35 -7.04 8.11
N SER A 54 9.58 -7.36 8.48
CA SER A 54 10.79 -6.78 7.89
C SER A 54 11.35 -7.70 6.82
N ILE A 55 11.76 -7.10 5.70
CA ILE A 55 12.60 -7.71 4.70
C ILE A 55 13.98 -7.06 4.80
N GLU A 56 15.01 -7.87 4.98
CA GLU A 56 16.41 -7.46 4.95
C GLU A 56 17.06 -8.07 3.70
N GLY A 57 17.78 -7.24 2.95
CA GLY A 57 18.56 -7.66 1.79
C GLY A 57 20.03 -7.31 1.93
N ILE A 58 20.89 -8.25 1.54
CA ILE A 58 22.32 -8.03 1.40
C ILE A 58 22.71 -8.44 -0.01
N SER A 59 23.24 -7.49 -0.77
CA SER A 59 23.76 -7.74 -2.12
C SER A 59 25.27 -7.56 -2.11
N ILE A 60 26.00 -8.53 -2.67
CA ILE A 60 27.44 -8.44 -2.89
C ILE A 60 27.69 -8.51 -4.39
N ILE A 61 28.40 -7.52 -4.94
CA ILE A 61 28.80 -7.47 -6.34
C ILE A 61 30.28 -7.10 -6.39
N GLU A 62 31.12 -8.00 -6.91
CA GLU A 62 32.56 -7.77 -7.07
C GLU A 62 33.26 -7.29 -5.78
N GLY A 63 32.83 -7.83 -4.64
CA GLY A 63 33.36 -7.50 -3.31
C GLY A 63 32.80 -6.21 -2.69
N ARG A 64 31.94 -5.46 -3.38
CA ARG A 64 31.17 -4.36 -2.78
C ARG A 64 29.88 -4.90 -2.19
N GLN A 65 29.60 -4.53 -0.96
CA GLN A 65 28.39 -4.91 -0.25
C GLN A 65 27.43 -3.72 -0.16
N ALA A 66 26.16 -3.97 -0.45
CA ALA A 66 25.04 -3.08 -0.16
C ALA A 66 24.05 -3.83 0.74
N ALA A 67 23.47 -3.12 1.70
CA ALA A 67 22.43 -3.65 2.56
C ALA A 67 21.21 -2.73 2.49
N ASP A 68 20.03 -3.32 2.41
CA ASP A 68 18.74 -2.65 2.47
C ASP A 68 17.83 -3.33 3.50
N SER A 69 16.88 -2.57 4.02
CA SER A 69 15.84 -3.08 4.89
C SER A 69 14.58 -2.26 4.72
N GLN A 70 13.45 -2.95 4.63
CA GLN A 70 12.13 -2.33 4.53
C GLN A 70 11.15 -3.06 5.44
N ILE A 71 10.38 -2.30 6.21
CA ILE A 71 9.29 -2.82 7.04
C ILE A 71 7.98 -2.69 6.26
N TYR A 72 7.11 -3.67 6.40
CA TYR A 72 5.80 -3.68 5.80
C TYR A 72 4.75 -3.99 6.86
N HIS A 73 3.63 -3.28 6.84
CA HIS A 73 2.39 -3.82 7.40
C HIS A 73 1.75 -4.73 6.36
N VAL A 74 1.38 -5.94 6.75
CA VAL A 74 0.85 -6.97 5.87
C VAL A 74 -0.55 -7.35 6.35
N THR A 75 -1.52 -7.21 5.46
CA THR A 75 -2.92 -7.61 5.70
C THR A 75 -3.27 -8.72 4.73
N GLU A 76 -3.68 -9.88 5.24
CA GLU A 76 -4.15 -11.03 4.45
C GLU A 76 -5.66 -11.17 4.64
N GLN A 77 -6.40 -11.19 3.53
CA GLN A 77 -7.82 -11.50 3.51
C GLN A 77 -8.05 -12.80 2.73
N PRO A 78 -8.45 -13.88 3.42
CA PRO A 78 -8.89 -15.10 2.75
C PRO A 78 -10.18 -14.87 1.95
N ALA A 79 -10.27 -15.48 0.78
CA ALA A 79 -11.49 -15.55 -0.01
C ALA A 79 -11.80 -16.99 -0.36
N GLU A 80 -12.66 -17.61 0.47
CA GLU A 80 -13.06 -19.00 0.34
C GLU A 80 -13.72 -19.29 -1.02
N SER A 81 -14.56 -18.37 -1.50
CA SER A 81 -15.25 -18.48 -2.80
C SER A 81 -14.30 -18.56 -4.00
N LEU A 82 -13.10 -17.98 -3.87
CA LEU A 82 -12.06 -17.97 -4.89
C LEU A 82 -10.92 -18.97 -4.60
N ALA A 83 -11.02 -19.72 -3.49
CA ALA A 83 -9.98 -20.61 -2.97
C ALA A 83 -8.59 -19.94 -2.93
N THR A 84 -8.54 -18.66 -2.56
CA THR A 84 -7.30 -17.86 -2.56
C THR A 84 -7.29 -16.85 -1.42
N SER A 85 -6.26 -16.00 -1.37
CA SER A 85 -6.18 -14.88 -0.43
C SER A 85 -5.59 -13.67 -1.14
N VAL A 86 -6.09 -12.49 -0.81
CA VAL A 86 -5.46 -11.22 -1.19
C VAL A 86 -4.57 -10.78 -0.05
N ILE A 87 -3.34 -10.42 -0.37
CA ILE A 87 -2.39 -9.88 0.61
C ILE A 87 -1.97 -8.51 0.14
N LEU A 88 -2.13 -7.50 0.99
CA LEU A 88 -1.61 -6.16 0.78
C LEU A 88 -0.41 -5.93 1.69
N ALA A 89 0.66 -5.37 1.15
CA ALA A 89 1.84 -5.01 1.94
C ALA A 89 2.15 -3.52 1.81
N PHE A 90 1.92 -2.80 2.90
CA PHE A 90 2.08 -1.36 3.03
C PHE A 90 3.47 -1.05 3.57
N PRO A 91 4.35 -0.39 2.81
CA PRO A 91 5.71 -0.13 3.25
C PRO A 91 5.72 1.01 4.28
N LEU A 92 6.44 0.78 5.39
CA LEU A 92 6.51 1.66 6.54
C LEU A 92 7.96 1.91 6.97
N GLU A 93 8.21 3.06 7.58
CA GLU A 93 9.38 3.33 8.39
C GLU A 93 9.27 2.64 9.76
N ARG A 94 10.37 2.67 10.53
CA ARG A 94 10.42 2.08 11.87
C ARG A 94 9.40 2.71 12.83
N ASP A 95 9.09 3.99 12.65
CA ASP A 95 8.10 4.74 13.44
C ASP A 95 6.66 4.61 12.90
N HIS A 96 6.41 3.68 11.98
CA HIS A 96 5.12 3.43 11.32
C HIS A 96 4.69 4.50 10.31
N LYS A 97 5.59 5.40 9.88
CA LYS A 97 5.27 6.33 8.79
C LYS A 97 5.26 5.63 7.44
N PRO A 98 4.29 5.92 6.55
CA PRO A 98 4.30 5.41 5.18
C PRO A 98 5.53 5.85 4.37
N THR A 99 6.20 4.91 3.66
CA THR A 99 7.36 5.22 2.78
C THR A 99 6.97 5.38 1.30
N VAL A 100 5.83 6.03 1.05
CA VAL A 100 5.13 6.04 -0.26
C VAL A 100 5.85 6.78 -1.40
N TYR A 101 7.05 7.32 -1.18
CA TYR A 101 7.65 8.34 -2.07
C TYR A 101 8.82 7.86 -2.94
N HIS A 102 9.36 6.65 -2.73
CA HIS A 102 10.71 6.34 -3.25
C HIS A 102 10.79 5.16 -4.23
N GLU A 103 9.80 4.26 -4.26
CA GLU A 103 9.90 3.03 -5.07
C GLU A 103 8.55 2.60 -5.64
N LYS A 104 8.54 2.19 -6.92
CA LYS A 104 7.39 1.55 -7.55
C LYS A 104 7.01 0.30 -6.78
N LYS A 105 5.71 0.12 -6.53
CA LYS A 105 5.20 -1.12 -5.93
C LYS A 105 4.88 -2.12 -7.02
N GLU A 106 4.69 -3.35 -6.60
CA GLU A 106 4.62 -4.50 -7.48
C GLU A 106 3.40 -5.34 -7.16
N VAL A 107 2.92 -6.01 -8.19
CA VAL A 107 1.80 -6.95 -8.17
C VAL A 107 2.39 -8.34 -8.31
N PHE A 108 2.01 -9.25 -7.42
CA PHE A 108 2.62 -10.57 -7.31
C PHE A 108 1.59 -11.69 -7.50
N ASN A 109 2.05 -12.77 -8.12
CA ASN A 109 1.52 -14.11 -7.97
C ASN A 109 2.73 -15.03 -7.77
N ILE A 110 3.11 -15.25 -6.51
CA ILE A 110 4.39 -15.85 -6.08
C ILE A 110 5.64 -15.01 -6.43
N VAL A 111 5.73 -14.50 -7.65
CA VAL A 111 6.78 -13.61 -8.18
C VAL A 111 6.18 -12.30 -8.70
N PRO A 112 6.97 -11.23 -8.85
CA PRO A 112 6.49 -10.00 -9.46
C PRO A 112 5.97 -10.25 -10.89
N ILE A 113 4.78 -9.74 -11.19
CA ILE A 113 4.15 -9.76 -12.51
C ILE A 113 4.39 -8.42 -13.21
N THR A 114 3.97 -7.34 -12.54
CA THR A 114 4.02 -5.96 -13.05
C THR A 114 4.14 -4.96 -11.91
N SER A 115 4.49 -3.72 -12.24
CA SER A 115 4.46 -2.60 -11.29
C SER A 115 3.06 -2.01 -11.17
N THR A 116 2.76 -1.41 -10.02
CA THR A 116 1.52 -0.66 -9.79
C THR A 116 1.81 0.78 -9.36
N LYS A 117 0.84 1.66 -9.60
CA LYS A 117 0.82 3.04 -9.11
C LYS A 117 0.34 3.16 -7.66
N TYR A 118 -0.24 2.10 -7.09
CA TYR A 118 -0.62 2.12 -5.68
C TYR A 118 0.62 2.12 -4.80
N ASN A 119 0.46 2.72 -3.62
CA ASN A 119 1.54 2.92 -2.66
C ASN A 119 1.80 1.69 -1.76
N PHE A 120 1.22 0.54 -2.12
CA PHE A 120 1.38 -0.76 -1.46
C PHE A 120 1.54 -1.89 -2.50
N HIS A 121 2.17 -2.99 -2.10
CA HIS A 121 2.26 -4.18 -2.94
C HIS A 121 0.97 -5.00 -2.84
N ILE A 122 0.62 -5.66 -3.95
CA ILE A 122 -0.58 -6.49 -4.04
C ILE A 122 -0.17 -7.91 -4.40
N HIS A 123 -0.58 -8.90 -3.63
CA HIS A 123 -0.43 -10.30 -3.99
C HIS A 123 -1.79 -10.99 -4.04
N ALA A 124 -2.09 -11.61 -5.17
CA ALA A 124 -3.24 -12.48 -5.33
C ALA A 124 -2.98 -13.45 -6.48
N ASP A 125 -3.80 -14.49 -6.56
CA ASP A 125 -3.74 -15.45 -7.66
C ASP A 125 -4.51 -14.92 -8.88
N PHE A 126 -3.92 -13.93 -9.56
CA PHE A 126 -4.51 -13.27 -10.73
C PHE A 126 -4.49 -14.16 -11.98
N ASP A 127 -5.56 -14.06 -12.77
CA ASP A 127 -5.55 -14.56 -14.14
C ASP A 127 -4.76 -13.59 -15.04
N LEU A 128 -3.81 -14.13 -15.79
CA LEU A 128 -2.97 -13.35 -16.68
C LEU A 128 -3.44 -13.48 -18.13
N GLU A 129 -3.09 -12.48 -18.95
CA GLU A 129 -3.19 -12.61 -20.40
C GLU A 129 -2.20 -13.64 -20.95
N SER A 130 -2.32 -13.96 -22.24
CA SER A 130 -1.46 -14.93 -22.91
C SER A 130 0.03 -14.59 -22.85
N ASP A 131 0.37 -13.30 -22.69
CA ASP A 131 1.75 -12.82 -22.56
C ASP A 131 2.36 -13.03 -21.15
N ARG A 132 1.53 -13.41 -20.17
CA ARG A 132 1.88 -13.60 -18.76
C ARG A 132 2.54 -12.39 -18.09
N LYS A 133 2.32 -11.19 -18.63
CA LYS A 133 2.82 -9.92 -18.09
C LYS A 133 1.69 -9.00 -17.69
N ASN A 134 0.56 -9.11 -18.38
CA ASN A 134 -0.61 -8.27 -18.14
C ASN A 134 -1.72 -9.05 -17.43
N LEU A 135 -2.51 -8.33 -16.64
CA LEU A 135 -3.67 -8.89 -15.95
C LEU A 135 -4.84 -9.00 -16.93
N ASN A 136 -5.51 -10.14 -16.95
CA ASN A 136 -6.69 -10.32 -17.78
C ASN A 136 -7.89 -9.56 -17.18
N ALA A 137 -8.17 -8.36 -17.68
CA ALA A 137 -9.23 -7.49 -17.16
C ALA A 137 -10.66 -8.07 -17.35
N ALA A 138 -10.84 -8.97 -18.31
CA ALA A 138 -12.14 -9.60 -18.59
C ALA A 138 -12.38 -10.87 -17.75
N SER A 139 -11.37 -11.38 -17.04
CA SER A 139 -11.54 -12.56 -16.18
C SER A 139 -12.49 -12.25 -15.03
N LYS A 140 -13.51 -13.08 -14.86
CA LYS A 140 -14.42 -13.02 -13.71
C LYS A 140 -13.67 -13.06 -12.37
N ARG A 141 -12.64 -13.91 -12.26
CA ARG A 141 -11.80 -13.99 -11.06
C ARG A 141 -11.12 -12.65 -10.75
N ASN A 142 -10.52 -12.02 -11.76
CA ASN A 142 -9.87 -10.73 -11.57
C ASN A 142 -10.88 -9.62 -11.23
N LEU A 143 -12.09 -9.64 -11.81
CA LEU A 143 -13.16 -8.71 -11.44
C LEU A 143 -13.50 -8.85 -9.94
N ASP A 144 -13.62 -10.09 -9.45
CA ASP A 144 -13.91 -10.37 -8.03
C ASP A 144 -12.72 -10.01 -7.12
N LEU A 145 -11.49 -10.22 -7.58
CA LEU A 145 -10.28 -9.84 -6.84
C LEU A 145 -10.17 -8.32 -6.66
N ARG A 146 -10.67 -7.49 -7.58
CA ARG A 146 -10.65 -6.01 -7.39
C ARG A 146 -11.45 -5.58 -6.19
N GLU A 147 -12.66 -6.09 -6.05
CA GLU A 147 -13.50 -5.80 -4.88
C GLU A 147 -12.83 -6.26 -3.60
N LEU A 148 -12.24 -7.45 -3.63
CA LEU A 148 -11.53 -8.02 -2.49
C LEU A 148 -10.28 -7.23 -2.10
N ILE A 149 -9.56 -6.64 -3.06
CA ILE A 149 -8.43 -5.74 -2.79
C ILE A 149 -8.90 -4.52 -2.02
N VAL A 150 -10.00 -3.90 -2.43
CA VAL A 150 -10.55 -2.74 -1.71
C VAL A 150 -11.01 -3.15 -0.32
N ASP A 151 -11.67 -4.29 -0.17
CA ASP A 151 -12.08 -4.80 1.15
C ASP A 151 -10.86 -5.12 2.05
N THR A 152 -9.79 -5.65 1.47
CA THR A 152 -8.54 -5.93 2.21
C THR A 152 -7.88 -4.64 2.66
N PHE A 153 -7.95 -3.58 1.86
CA PHE A 153 -7.48 -2.26 2.25
C PHE A 153 -8.29 -1.72 3.44
N HIS A 154 -9.62 -1.84 3.42
CA HIS A 154 -10.46 -1.43 4.56
C HIS A 154 -10.12 -2.21 5.83
N ASN A 155 -9.91 -3.53 5.73
CA ASN A 155 -9.47 -4.35 6.86
C ASN A 155 -8.08 -3.95 7.40
N ALA A 156 -7.21 -3.38 6.57
CA ALA A 156 -5.94 -2.84 7.06
C ALA A 156 -6.15 -1.60 7.95
N LEU A 157 -7.17 -0.79 7.67
CA LEU A 157 -7.47 0.43 8.43
C LEU A 157 -7.81 0.15 9.90
N ASP A 158 -8.48 -0.98 10.19
CA ASP A 158 -8.76 -1.41 11.56
C ASP A 158 -7.49 -1.52 12.41
N SER A 159 -6.41 -2.00 11.80
CA SER A 159 -5.11 -2.08 12.46
C SER A 159 -4.42 -0.71 12.53
N PHE A 160 -4.61 0.14 11.52
CA PHE A 160 -3.99 1.45 11.45
C PHE A 160 -4.53 2.42 12.51
N TRP A 161 -5.83 2.36 12.82
CA TRP A 161 -6.44 3.19 13.86
C TRP A 161 -5.88 2.92 15.26
N GLY A 162 -5.35 1.72 15.51
CA GLY A 162 -4.66 1.40 16.76
C GLY A 162 -3.28 2.04 16.92
N HIS A 163 -2.75 2.70 15.88
CA HIS A 163 -1.40 3.27 15.86
C HIS A 163 -1.43 4.79 15.82
N SER A 164 -0.70 5.43 16.75
CA SER A 164 -0.66 6.90 16.94
C SER A 164 -0.24 7.74 15.73
N THR A 165 0.42 7.14 14.75
CA THR A 165 0.90 7.83 13.54
C THR A 165 0.10 7.39 12.32
N LEU A 166 -0.08 6.08 12.15
CA LEU A 166 -0.72 5.51 10.98
C LEU A 166 -2.21 5.84 10.90
N CYS A 167 -2.88 6.10 12.03
CA CYS A 167 -4.28 6.55 12.06
C CYS A 167 -4.50 7.87 11.30
N TYR A 168 -3.45 8.70 11.15
CA TYR A 168 -3.50 9.96 10.43
C TYR A 168 -2.81 9.92 9.06
N ASP A 169 -1.78 9.09 8.89
CA ASP A 169 -1.00 9.05 7.65
C ASP A 169 -1.46 7.99 6.65
N TRP A 170 -2.31 7.03 7.05
CA TRP A 170 -2.86 6.03 6.12
C TRP A 170 -3.49 6.58 4.84
N PRO A 171 -4.10 7.79 4.79
CA PRO A 171 -4.70 8.27 3.54
C PRO A 171 -3.68 8.42 2.41
N THR A 172 -2.39 8.54 2.74
CA THR A 172 -1.32 8.56 1.74
C THR A 172 -1.20 7.25 0.94
N PHE A 173 -1.81 6.16 1.40
CA PHE A 173 -1.94 4.92 0.64
C PHE A 173 -3.11 4.90 -0.35
N LEU A 174 -4.04 5.86 -0.29
CA LEU A 174 -5.13 5.95 -1.24
C LEU A 174 -4.58 6.14 -2.67
N PRO A 175 -5.27 5.59 -3.69
CA PRO A 175 -4.88 5.75 -5.08
C PRO A 175 -4.67 7.21 -5.49
N SER A 176 -3.83 7.47 -6.50
CA SER A 176 -3.79 8.81 -7.12
C SER A 176 -5.09 9.04 -7.89
N PRO A 177 -5.62 10.29 -7.98
CA PRO A 177 -6.75 10.62 -8.85
C PRO A 177 -6.41 10.52 -10.34
N GLU A 178 -5.12 10.37 -10.70
CA GLU A 178 -4.71 10.16 -12.08
C GLU A 178 -5.35 8.92 -12.68
N LYS A 179 -5.94 9.07 -13.86
CA LYS A 179 -6.58 7.95 -14.55
C LYS A 179 -5.56 6.87 -14.92
N ASN A 180 -5.98 5.61 -14.78
CA ASN A 180 -5.26 4.48 -15.35
C ASN A 180 -5.83 4.11 -16.72
N ASP A 181 -4.94 3.94 -17.70
CA ASP A 181 -5.34 3.61 -19.07
C ASP A 181 -5.69 2.13 -19.24
N GLU A 182 -5.22 1.26 -18.33
CA GLU A 182 -5.52 -0.18 -18.37
C GLU A 182 -6.82 -0.50 -17.63
N LEU A 183 -7.69 -1.27 -18.29
CA LEU A 183 -9.06 -1.58 -17.84
C LEU A 183 -9.16 -2.21 -16.44
N PHE A 184 -8.19 -3.05 -16.06
CA PHE A 184 -8.19 -3.66 -14.73
C PHE A 184 -8.02 -2.58 -13.65
N TRP A 185 -7.02 -1.71 -13.80
CA TRP A 185 -6.67 -0.65 -12.85
C TRP A 185 -7.72 0.44 -12.78
N ASP A 186 -8.27 0.88 -13.92
CA ASP A 186 -9.37 1.87 -13.95
C ASP A 186 -10.60 1.40 -13.16
N GLY A 187 -10.93 0.11 -13.27
CA GLY A 187 -12.01 -0.48 -12.49
C GLY A 187 -11.67 -0.61 -11.00
N LEU A 188 -10.41 -0.86 -10.64
CA LEU A 188 -9.98 -0.86 -9.24
C LEU A 188 -10.02 0.54 -8.63
N ASP A 189 -9.59 1.57 -9.36
CA ASP A 189 -9.71 2.97 -8.93
C ASP A 189 -11.18 3.37 -8.71
N THR A 190 -12.07 2.89 -9.59
CA THR A 190 -13.51 3.11 -9.44
C THR A 190 -14.05 2.48 -8.17
N ALA A 191 -13.69 1.21 -7.89
CA ALA A 191 -14.08 0.53 -6.66
C ALA A 191 -13.54 1.25 -5.41
N PHE A 192 -12.31 1.77 -5.45
CA PHE A 192 -11.76 2.60 -4.37
C PHE A 192 -12.57 3.87 -4.15
N ARG A 193 -12.90 4.63 -5.21
CA ARG A 193 -13.70 5.86 -5.09
C ARG A 193 -15.11 5.61 -4.55
N GLU A 194 -15.75 4.52 -4.98
CA GLU A 194 -17.11 4.18 -4.54
C GLU A 194 -17.14 3.79 -3.06
N LYS A 195 -16.12 3.06 -2.58
CA LYS A 195 -16.06 2.58 -1.19
C LYS A 195 -15.39 3.57 -0.24
N SER A 196 -14.52 4.47 -0.72
CA SER A 196 -13.79 5.41 0.13
C SER A 196 -14.68 6.37 0.91
N SER A 197 -15.85 6.72 0.36
CA SER A 197 -16.81 7.63 0.99
C SER A 197 -17.27 7.14 2.38
N TYR A 198 -17.24 5.83 2.61
CA TYR A 198 -17.68 5.22 3.87
C TYR A 198 -16.53 4.95 4.85
N ILE A 199 -15.28 5.23 4.47
CA ILE A 199 -14.14 5.09 5.37
C ILE A 199 -14.30 6.07 6.52
N VAL A 200 -14.06 5.59 7.75
CA VAL A 200 -14.11 6.41 8.94
C VAL A 200 -12.80 7.19 9.10
N VAL A 201 -12.93 8.48 9.40
CA VAL A 201 -11.83 9.40 9.68
C VAL A 201 -12.03 10.02 11.06
N GLU A 202 -10.92 10.42 11.67
CA GLU A 202 -10.94 11.13 12.95
C GLU A 202 -11.18 12.63 12.72
N CYS A 203 -12.21 13.14 13.39
CA CYS A 203 -12.56 14.54 13.44
C CYS A 203 -12.07 15.18 14.74
N ARG A 204 -12.15 16.51 14.84
CA ARG A 204 -11.88 17.24 16.07
C ARG A 204 -12.66 16.66 17.25
N ARG A 205 -12.09 16.84 18.45
CA ARG A 205 -12.66 16.37 19.73
C ARG A 205 -12.86 14.86 19.76
N ASP A 206 -11.94 14.13 19.14
CA ASP A 206 -11.89 12.66 19.12
C ASP A 206 -13.17 12.00 18.59
N SER A 207 -13.88 12.68 17.69
CA SER A 207 -15.09 12.16 17.07
C SER A 207 -14.75 11.36 15.81
N MET A 208 -15.44 10.24 15.58
CA MET A 208 -15.23 9.40 14.41
C MET A 208 -16.41 9.56 13.45
N ARG A 209 -16.12 9.87 12.18
CA ARG A 209 -17.15 10.09 11.14
C ARG A 209 -16.76 9.42 9.84
N THR A 210 -17.75 9.05 9.04
CA THR A 210 -17.47 8.65 7.65
C THR A 210 -16.92 9.83 6.86
N MET A 211 -16.10 9.57 5.85
CA MET A 211 -15.46 10.62 5.04
C MET A 211 -16.49 11.54 4.37
N GLN A 212 -17.64 11.01 3.94
CA GLN A 212 -18.74 11.79 3.36
C GLN A 212 -19.43 12.76 4.35
N ASP A 213 -19.34 12.47 5.66
CA ASP A 213 -19.91 13.24 6.77
C ASP A 213 -18.87 14.11 7.48
N ALA A 214 -17.61 14.02 7.06
CA ALA A 214 -16.51 14.84 7.55
C ALA A 214 -16.21 16.00 6.60
N MET A 215 -15.61 17.06 7.14
CA MET A 215 -15.23 18.24 6.37
C MET A 215 -13.81 18.70 6.69
N PHE A 216 -13.06 19.08 5.66
CA PHE A 216 -11.84 19.86 5.84
C PHE A 216 -12.20 21.33 6.12
N LEU A 217 -11.57 21.93 7.13
CA LEU A 217 -11.71 23.35 7.48
C LEU A 217 -10.55 24.16 6.90
N PRO A 218 -10.73 24.97 5.85
CA PRO A 218 -9.67 25.81 5.28
C PRO A 218 -9.19 26.87 6.27
N VAL A 219 -7.95 27.34 6.08
CA VAL A 219 -7.37 28.44 6.88
C VAL A 219 -8.21 29.72 6.81
N SER A 220 -8.86 29.99 5.67
CA SER A 220 -9.76 31.15 5.49
C SER A 220 -11.03 31.10 6.35
N MET A 221 -11.39 29.92 6.87
CA MET A 221 -12.57 29.70 7.73
C MET A 221 -12.18 29.57 9.21
N ARG A 222 -10.93 29.93 9.55
CA ARG A 222 -10.41 29.87 10.92
C ARG A 222 -10.23 31.29 11.49
N ASP A 223 -10.39 31.42 12.79
CA ASP A 223 -10.01 32.62 13.53
C ASP A 223 -8.49 32.70 13.73
N LYS A 224 -8.04 33.76 14.41
CA LYS A 224 -6.62 33.98 14.74
C LYS A 224 -5.99 32.89 15.61
N ASP A 225 -6.81 32.12 16.33
CA ASP A 225 -6.41 31.05 17.24
C ASP A 225 -6.54 29.66 16.56
N GLY A 226 -6.87 29.63 15.26
CA GLY A 226 -7.01 28.42 14.45
C GLY A 226 -8.34 27.69 14.63
N LYS A 227 -9.31 28.27 15.35
CA LYS A 227 -10.64 27.68 15.57
C LYS A 227 -11.60 28.03 14.43
N PRO A 228 -12.64 27.23 14.17
CA PRO A 228 -13.62 27.56 13.14
C PRO A 228 -14.32 28.88 13.45
N LEU A 229 -14.52 29.71 12.42
CA LEU A 229 -15.35 30.92 12.52
C LEU A 229 -16.83 30.58 12.79
N LEU A 230 -17.28 29.41 12.31
CA LEU A 230 -18.58 28.83 12.57
C LEU A 230 -18.36 27.43 13.17
N ASP A 231 -18.44 27.32 14.50
CA ASP A 231 -18.26 26.06 15.23
C ASP A 231 -19.62 25.62 15.77
N ASP A 232 -20.14 24.49 15.29
CA ASP A 232 -21.28 23.81 15.92
C ASP A 232 -20.72 22.86 16.97
N SER A 233 -20.94 23.19 18.25
CA SER A 233 -20.41 22.38 19.33
C SER A 233 -21.05 21.00 19.43
N ASP A 234 -22.27 20.84 18.93
CA ASP A 234 -23.06 19.62 19.01
C ASP A 234 -22.82 18.73 17.78
N HIS A 235 -22.40 19.32 16.67
CA HIS A 235 -22.08 18.63 15.41
C HIS A 235 -20.70 19.04 14.88
N ASP A 236 -19.62 18.68 15.58
CA ASP A 236 -18.26 18.91 15.07
C ASP A 236 -17.98 17.94 13.91
N LEU A 237 -18.01 18.47 12.68
CA LEU A 237 -17.79 17.71 11.43
C LEU A 237 -16.34 17.83 10.94
N PHE A 238 -15.52 18.66 11.57
CA PHE A 238 -14.24 19.05 11.00
C PHE A 238 -13.16 18.02 11.29
N LEU A 239 -12.36 17.69 10.29
CA LEU A 239 -11.25 16.74 10.38
C LEU A 239 -10.24 17.14 11.48
N SER A 240 -9.65 16.15 12.16
CA SER A 240 -8.59 16.38 13.14
C SER A 240 -7.41 17.14 12.53
N SER A 241 -6.77 18.02 13.30
CA SER A 241 -5.57 18.75 12.86
C SER A 241 -4.32 17.88 12.79
N ASN A 242 -4.40 16.62 13.22
CA ASN A 242 -3.29 15.67 13.19
C ASN A 242 -3.03 15.10 11.78
N TYR A 243 -3.99 15.21 10.86
CA TYR A 243 -3.78 14.84 9.47
C TYR A 243 -2.81 15.81 8.79
N SER A 244 -1.78 15.27 8.15
CA SER A 244 -0.85 16.04 7.32
C SER A 244 -1.53 16.59 6.07
N ASP A 245 -0.97 17.64 5.46
CA ASP A 245 -1.51 18.24 4.23
C ASP A 245 -1.62 17.20 3.09
N SER A 246 -0.64 16.30 2.97
CA SER A 246 -0.67 15.20 2.00
C SER A 246 -1.80 14.20 2.28
N ALA A 247 -2.07 13.88 3.55
CA ALA A 247 -3.16 12.99 3.92
C ALA A 247 -4.52 13.65 3.62
N VAL A 248 -4.67 14.94 3.96
CA VAL A 248 -5.87 15.73 3.64
C VAL A 248 -6.11 15.77 2.13
N GLU A 249 -5.07 16.00 1.34
CA GLU A 249 -5.21 16.04 -0.12
C GLU A 249 -5.63 14.68 -0.69
N ALA A 250 -5.06 13.59 -0.19
CA ALA A 250 -5.49 12.24 -0.56
C ALA A 250 -6.98 12.00 -0.21
N LEU A 251 -7.43 12.42 0.97
CA LEU A 251 -8.83 12.32 1.39
C LEU A 251 -9.76 13.16 0.49
N LYS A 252 -9.38 14.39 0.12
CA LYS A 252 -10.16 15.25 -0.80
C LYS A 252 -10.37 14.59 -2.16
N ASN A 253 -9.31 13.97 -2.70
CA ASN A 253 -9.38 13.22 -3.96
C ASN A 253 -10.32 12.01 -3.89
N HIS A 254 -10.73 11.58 -2.69
CA HIS A 254 -11.58 10.42 -2.43
C HIS A 254 -12.93 10.77 -1.80
N GLY A 255 -13.33 12.05 -1.83
CA GLY A 255 -14.68 12.49 -1.48
C GLY A 255 -14.78 13.35 -0.21
N LEU A 256 -13.68 13.65 0.48
CA LEU A 256 -13.72 14.58 1.62
C LEU A 256 -14.13 15.99 1.17
N LYS A 257 -15.22 16.50 1.75
CA LYS A 257 -15.73 17.84 1.45
C LYS A 257 -14.86 18.91 2.08
N THR A 258 -14.79 20.07 1.44
CA THR A 258 -14.14 21.26 1.99
C THR A 258 -15.19 22.28 2.38
N MET A 259 -15.07 22.86 3.58
CA MET A 259 -15.97 23.92 4.04
C MET A 259 -15.84 25.15 3.13
N GLY A 260 -16.96 25.55 2.53
CA GLY A 260 -17.09 26.73 1.66
C GLY A 260 -18.24 27.61 2.10
N PHE A 261 -18.41 28.76 1.44
CA PHE A 261 -19.53 29.67 1.68
C PHE A 261 -20.83 29.23 0.97
N ASP A 262 -20.75 28.24 0.08
CA ASP A 262 -21.90 27.69 -0.63
C ASP A 262 -22.45 26.50 0.16
N ALA A 263 -23.39 26.80 1.06
CA ALA A 263 -24.32 25.84 1.67
C ALA A 263 -25.72 26.08 1.11
#